data_AF-A0A3N1XWJ7-F1
#
_entry.id   AF-A0A3N1XWJ7-F1
#
_cell.length_a   1.000
_cell.length_b   1.000
_cell.length_c   1.000
_cell.angle_alpha   90.00
_cell.angle_beta   90.00
_cell.angle_gamma   90.00
#
_symmetry.space_group_name_H-M   'P 1'
#
loop_
_entity.id
_entity.type
_entity.pdbx_description
1 polymer ?
#
loop_
_entity_poly.entity_id
_entity_poly.type
_entity_poly.pdbx_seq_one_letter_code
_entity_poly.pdbx_strand_id
1 'polypeptide(L)'
;MGEALQNHPGDREFPVRPRWRHRAMVAKARKQTGRRRDRAAAWIIMAIAIVAFFAVLLISILAPYDVRQHFGNGIQAVWRCFLVAIVVWFVLTFITSLRDIGLPVREQRRYRERTGARELPARRLQQLALTSFGDFHEGWWPASLAPYGARVELGGEYLQDATRSPFVTIPLPPVTFLRRELDEAYKIASGRDGQAFAVDLLGPKSVSWQFLALSRSAEGEARLTRLSSLLGTDPWAGSNLLDRRADRPPKLLWSMDVKNAVTAVRGAYAAGLLSEDDAWASIDLVSDVAFTLFDSWDDYFDNLRAAYALVYDELKKVQDFDAGRRELFASN
;
A
#
# COMPACT_ATOMS: atom_id res chain seq x y z
N MET A 1 17.62 -12.60 -11.84
CA MET A 1 16.19 -12.19 -11.89
C MET A 1 15.98 -11.13 -10.84
N GLY A 2 15.39 -9.99 -11.19
CA GLY A 2 15.24 -8.86 -10.28
C GLY A 2 14.27 -9.19 -9.15
N GLU A 3 14.64 -8.87 -7.92
CA GLU A 3 13.80 -9.04 -6.73
C GLU A 3 12.45 -8.31 -6.91
N ALA A 4 11.33 -9.02 -6.79
CA ALA A 4 9.98 -8.49 -7.03
C ALA A 4 9.51 -7.50 -5.94
N LEU A 5 10.07 -6.30 -5.92
CA LEU A 5 9.70 -5.24 -4.98
C LEU A 5 8.27 -4.73 -5.25
N GLN A 6 7.52 -4.42 -4.19
CA GLN A 6 6.18 -3.83 -4.30
C GLN A 6 6.26 -2.31 -4.43
N ASN A 7 5.15 -1.65 -4.71
CA ASN A 7 4.99 -0.20 -4.53
C ASN A 7 5.25 0.21 -3.08
N HIS A 8 5.51 1.51 -2.85
CA HIS A 8 5.54 2.02 -1.47
C HIS A 8 4.10 2.15 -0.95
N PRO A 9 3.77 1.79 0.30
CA PRO A 9 2.42 1.96 0.82
C PRO A 9 1.90 3.40 0.66
N GLY A 10 0.73 3.55 0.04
CA GLY A 10 0.13 4.84 -0.34
C GLY A 10 0.64 5.45 -1.65
N ASP A 11 1.54 4.76 -2.36
CA ASP A 11 2.04 5.12 -3.69
C ASP A 11 1.52 4.10 -4.70
N ARG A 12 1.10 4.58 -5.88
CA ARG A 12 0.62 3.71 -6.96
C ARG A 12 1.74 3.17 -7.84
N GLU A 13 2.91 3.78 -7.76
CA GLU A 13 4.02 3.43 -8.63
C GLU A 13 4.69 2.11 -8.22
N PHE A 14 4.70 1.17 -9.15
CA PHE A 14 5.28 -0.15 -9.01
C PHE A 14 6.47 -0.35 -9.98
N PRO A 15 7.59 -0.96 -9.57
CA PRO A 15 7.98 -1.24 -8.18
C PRO A 15 8.50 0.03 -7.48
N VAL A 16 8.67 -0.01 -6.14
CA VAL A 16 9.25 1.12 -5.40
C VAL A 16 10.63 1.51 -5.94
N ARG A 17 10.82 2.81 -6.19
CA ARG A 17 12.09 3.38 -6.69
C ARG A 17 12.60 4.51 -5.80
N PRO A 18 13.91 4.79 -5.79
CA PRO A 18 14.44 5.97 -5.11
C PRO A 18 13.90 7.25 -5.78
N ARG A 19 13.17 8.08 -5.04
CA ARG A 19 12.63 9.36 -5.54
C ARG A 19 12.84 10.51 -4.57
N TRP A 20 13.03 11.71 -5.11
CA TRP A 20 13.22 12.94 -4.31
C TRP A 20 12.04 13.22 -3.39
N ARG A 21 10.80 12.95 -3.84
CA ARG A 21 9.58 13.11 -3.02
C ARG A 21 9.60 12.28 -1.74
N HIS A 22 10.32 11.15 -1.72
CA HIS A 22 10.44 10.31 -0.52
C HIS A 22 11.19 11.00 0.61
N ARG A 23 12.00 12.03 0.36
CA ARG A 23 12.68 12.79 1.42
C ARG A 23 11.69 13.45 2.38
N ALA A 24 10.69 14.14 1.85
CA ALA A 24 9.69 14.83 2.66
C ALA A 24 8.86 13.83 3.48
N MET A 25 8.50 12.71 2.86
CA MET A 25 7.81 11.60 3.53
C MET A 25 8.64 10.98 4.66
N VAL A 26 9.91 10.65 4.41
CA VAL A 26 10.82 10.11 5.42
C VAL A 26 10.98 11.10 6.57
N ALA A 27 11.15 12.39 6.29
CA ALA A 27 11.26 13.42 7.32
C ALA A 27 9.98 13.50 8.18
N LYS A 28 8.80 13.44 7.56
CA LYS A 28 7.50 13.40 8.28
C LYS A 28 7.38 12.15 9.15
N ALA A 29 7.69 10.98 8.59
CA ALA A 29 7.63 9.70 9.28
C ALA A 29 8.60 9.62 10.47
N ARG A 30 9.80 10.18 10.35
CA ARG A 30 10.76 10.29 11.47
C ARG A 30 10.27 11.18 12.60
N LYS A 31 9.61 12.30 12.27
CA LYS A 31 9.00 13.19 13.28
C LYS A 31 7.90 12.48 14.05
N GLN A 32 7.02 11.76 13.35
CA GLN A 32 5.93 11.00 13.97
C GLN A 32 6.42 9.81 14.79
N THR A 33 7.41 9.07 14.28
CA THR A 33 7.96 7.91 14.98
C THR A 33 8.84 8.29 16.16
N GLY A 34 9.43 9.50 16.22
CA GLY A 34 10.22 9.97 17.37
C GLY A 34 11.51 9.17 17.61
N ARG A 35 12.21 8.73 16.54
CA ARG A 35 13.41 7.86 16.68
C ARG A 35 14.58 8.60 17.32
N ARG A 36 15.00 8.14 18.51
CA ARG A 36 16.22 8.61 19.21
C ARG A 36 17.47 8.50 18.34
N ARG A 37 17.56 7.46 17.50
CA ARG A 37 18.67 7.27 16.54
C ARG A 37 18.78 8.40 15.52
N ASP A 38 17.68 8.96 15.06
CA ASP A 38 17.70 10.07 14.08
C ASP A 38 18.10 11.39 14.74
N ARG A 39 17.68 11.61 16.00
CA ARG A 39 18.18 12.72 16.81
C ARG A 39 19.69 12.58 17.09
N ALA A 40 20.14 11.37 17.44
CA ALA A 40 21.55 11.08 17.66
C ALA A 40 22.38 11.33 16.39
N ALA A 41 21.89 10.96 15.21
CA ALA A 41 22.56 11.23 13.94
C ALA A 41 22.75 12.74 13.69
N ALA A 42 21.72 13.56 13.98
CA ALA A 42 21.84 15.02 13.88
C ALA A 42 22.90 15.59 14.86
N TRP A 43 22.91 15.10 16.11
CA TRP A 43 23.93 15.47 17.10
C TRP A 43 25.34 15.02 16.69
N ILE A 44 25.49 13.83 16.10
CA ILE A 44 26.77 13.34 15.57
C ILE A 44 27.26 14.22 14.42
N ILE A 45 26.39 14.56 13.46
CA ILE A 45 26.75 15.46 12.35
C ILE A 45 27.19 16.83 12.89
N MET A 46 26.48 17.36 13.88
CA MET A 46 26.86 18.61 14.51
C MET A 46 28.19 18.51 15.27
N ALA A 47 28.42 17.42 16.01
CA ALA A 47 29.68 17.18 16.70
C ALA A 47 30.86 17.08 15.71
N ILE A 48 30.68 16.40 14.57
CA ILE A 48 31.70 16.32 13.51
C ILE A 48 31.99 17.71 12.94
N ALA A 49 30.97 18.54 12.71
CA ALA A 49 31.16 19.91 12.24
C ALA A 49 31.93 20.78 13.26
N ILE A 50 31.65 20.62 14.56
CA ILE A 50 32.38 21.30 15.64
C ILE A 50 33.84 20.84 15.69
N VAL A 51 34.10 19.53 15.60
CA VAL A 51 35.46 18.99 15.57
C VAL A 51 36.23 19.49 14.34
N ALA A 52 35.58 19.50 13.16
CA ALA A 52 36.17 20.06 11.95
C ALA A 52 36.52 21.54 12.12
N PHE A 53 35.65 22.33 12.75
CA PHE A 53 35.92 23.73 13.07
C PHE A 53 37.19 23.88 13.91
N PHE A 54 37.28 23.17 15.04
CA PHE A 54 38.45 23.27 15.94
C PHE A 54 39.73 22.70 15.32
N ALA A 55 39.64 21.64 14.53
CA ALA A 55 40.79 21.08 13.81
C ALA A 55 41.34 22.07 12.79
N VAL A 56 40.48 22.67 11.96
CA VAL A 56 40.91 23.69 10.98
C VAL A 56 41.43 24.94 11.67
N LEU A 57 40.82 25.35 12.78
CA LEU A 57 41.30 26.48 13.59
C LEU A 57 42.70 26.22 14.16
N LEU A 58 42.92 25.03 14.74
CA LEU A 58 44.22 24.64 15.28
C LEU A 58 45.29 24.59 14.19
N ILE A 59 44.96 24.03 13.01
CA ILE A 59 45.83 24.04 11.84
C ILE A 59 46.12 25.48 11.42
N SER A 60 45.12 26.37 11.34
CA SER A 60 45.34 27.77 10.96
C SER A 60 46.26 28.54 11.91
N ILE A 61 46.35 28.14 13.19
CA ILE A 61 47.23 28.76 14.19
C ILE A 61 48.64 28.16 14.15
N LEU A 62 48.77 26.83 13.98
CA LEU A 62 50.05 26.11 14.05
C LEU A 62 50.74 25.91 12.70
N ALA A 63 50.04 26.13 11.58
CA ALA A 63 50.56 25.85 10.25
C ALA A 63 51.64 26.85 9.79
N PRO A 64 52.45 26.47 8.78
CA PRO A 64 53.46 27.33 8.15
C PRO A 64 52.87 28.65 7.64
N TYR A 65 53.73 29.65 7.45
CA TYR A 65 53.34 31.03 7.13
C TYR A 65 52.40 31.14 5.91
N ASP A 66 52.61 30.32 4.88
CA ASP A 66 51.80 30.29 3.66
C ASP A 66 50.34 29.92 3.93
N VAL A 67 50.10 29.00 4.87
CA VAL A 67 48.75 28.60 5.27
C VAL A 67 48.09 29.70 6.11
N ARG A 68 48.85 30.39 6.97
CA ARG A 68 48.33 31.53 7.75
C ARG A 68 47.92 32.70 6.85
N GLN A 69 48.69 32.99 5.81
CA GLN A 69 48.28 33.99 4.79
C GLN A 69 46.98 33.58 4.09
N HIS A 70 46.79 32.30 3.81
CA HIS A 70 45.59 31.80 3.14
C HIS A 70 44.33 31.82 4.03
N PHE A 71 44.45 31.78 5.36
CA PHE A 71 43.32 31.91 6.29
C PHE A 71 43.12 33.34 6.81
N GLY A 72 44.09 34.23 6.64
CA GLY A 72 44.06 35.59 7.16
C GLY A 72 44.36 35.64 8.67
N ASN A 73 44.37 36.84 9.25
CA ASN A 73 44.72 37.04 10.67
C ASN A 73 43.49 37.35 11.52
N GLY A 74 43.49 36.87 12.77
CA GLY A 74 42.45 37.17 13.76
C GLY A 74 41.05 36.73 13.33
N ILE A 75 40.12 37.68 13.24
CA ILE A 75 38.70 37.44 12.92
C ILE A 75 38.51 36.77 11.55
N GLN A 76 39.37 37.05 10.56
CA GLN A 76 39.26 36.45 9.23
C GLN A 76 39.49 34.94 9.23
N ALA A 77 40.46 34.46 10.05
CA ALA A 77 40.73 33.03 10.21
C ALA A 77 39.56 32.31 10.86
N VAL A 78 39.00 32.88 11.93
CA VAL A 78 37.81 32.33 12.61
C VAL A 78 36.64 32.22 11.63
N TRP A 79 36.42 33.23 10.80
CA TRP A 79 35.32 33.24 9.84
C TRP A 79 35.47 32.23 8.71
N ARG A 80 36.70 32.05 8.18
CA ARG A 80 36.98 31.01 7.19
C ARG A 80 36.86 29.59 7.76
N CYS A 81 37.30 29.36 9.01
CA CYS A 81 37.11 28.08 9.69
C CYS A 81 35.62 27.76 9.90
N PHE A 82 34.83 28.77 10.27
CA PHE A 82 33.38 28.62 10.41
C PHE A 82 32.70 28.28 9.08
N LEU A 83 33.11 28.91 7.97
CA LEU A 83 32.62 28.56 6.64
C LEU A 83 32.93 27.10 6.29
N VAL A 84 34.15 26.61 6.57
CA VAL A 84 34.50 25.20 6.34
C VAL A 84 33.61 24.28 7.17
N ALA A 85 33.35 24.61 8.43
CA ALA A 85 32.46 23.82 9.29
C ALA A 85 31.01 23.79 8.78
N ILE A 86 30.50 24.92 8.27
CA ILE A 86 29.18 24.99 7.61
C ILE A 86 29.16 24.09 6.37
N VAL A 87 30.19 24.16 5.53
CA VAL A 87 30.27 23.34 4.31
C VAL A 87 30.28 21.85 4.68
N VAL A 88 31.08 21.44 5.67
CA VAL A 88 31.10 20.06 6.17
C VAL A 88 29.73 19.64 6.68
N TRP A 89 29.09 20.47 7.50
CA TRP A 89 27.73 20.22 8.01
C TRP A 89 26.71 20.06 6.87
N PHE A 90 26.75 20.95 5.87
CA PHE A 90 25.86 20.92 4.71
C PHE A 90 26.08 19.67 3.86
N VAL A 91 27.33 19.32 3.57
CA VAL A 91 27.69 18.10 2.81
C VAL A 91 27.20 16.85 3.54
N LEU A 92 27.45 16.72 4.84
CA LEU A 92 26.99 15.57 5.62
C LEU A 92 25.46 15.48 5.66
N THR A 93 24.77 16.61 5.82
CA THR A 93 23.31 16.69 5.80
C THR A 93 22.75 16.34 4.41
N PHE A 94 23.44 16.75 3.34
CA PHE A 94 23.06 16.42 1.97
C PHE A 94 23.23 14.93 1.69
N ILE A 95 24.32 14.31 2.14
CA ILE A 95 24.57 12.87 2.00
C ILE A 95 23.52 12.04 2.73
N THR A 96 23.13 12.43 3.95
CA THR A 96 22.04 11.73 4.67
C THR A 96 20.70 11.92 3.96
N SER A 97 20.45 13.09 3.39
CA SER A 97 19.26 13.34 2.57
C SER A 97 19.24 12.50 1.28
N LEU A 98 20.39 12.28 0.63
CA LEU A 98 20.50 11.34 -0.49
C LEU A 98 20.23 9.90 -0.06
N ARG A 99 20.69 9.50 1.13
CA ARG A 99 20.34 8.20 1.70
C ARG A 99 18.84 8.07 1.91
N ASP A 100 18.13 9.12 2.29
CA ASP A 100 16.68 9.05 2.54
C ASP A 100 15.85 8.75 1.29
N ILE A 101 16.31 9.19 0.10
CA ILE A 101 15.68 8.88 -1.19
C ILE A 101 15.53 7.36 -1.38
N GLY A 102 16.57 6.60 -1.03
CA GLY A 102 16.59 5.14 -1.15
C GLY A 102 16.10 4.39 0.09
N LEU A 103 15.59 5.08 1.12
CA LEU A 103 15.14 4.41 2.34
C LEU A 103 13.96 3.45 2.11
N PRO A 104 12.89 3.82 1.36
CA PRO A 104 11.78 2.90 1.11
C PRO A 104 12.20 1.57 0.47
N VAL A 105 13.07 1.63 -0.55
CA VAL A 105 13.60 0.44 -1.24
C VAL A 105 14.37 -0.46 -0.26
N ARG A 106 15.24 0.12 0.57
CA ARG A 106 16.04 -0.65 1.54
C ARG A 106 15.17 -1.23 2.66
N GLU A 107 14.15 -0.51 3.10
CA GLU A 107 13.22 -1.01 4.11
C GLU A 107 12.38 -2.16 3.58
N GLN A 108 11.95 -2.13 2.32
CA GLN A 108 11.20 -3.23 1.73
C GLN A 108 12.06 -4.48 1.53
N ARG A 109 13.31 -4.34 1.09
CA ARG A 109 14.28 -5.45 1.05
C ARG A 109 14.48 -6.07 2.44
N ARG A 110 14.75 -5.22 3.43
CA ARG A 110 14.89 -5.67 4.83
C ARG A 110 13.61 -6.31 5.37
N TYR A 111 12.44 -5.82 4.98
CA TYR A 111 11.16 -6.42 5.35
C TYR A 111 11.07 -7.84 4.79
N ARG A 112 11.31 -8.01 3.48
CA ARG A 112 11.30 -9.33 2.83
C ARG A 112 12.32 -10.30 3.41
N GLU A 113 13.54 -9.83 3.67
CA GLU A 113 14.59 -10.62 4.32
C GLU A 113 14.15 -11.11 5.71
N ARG A 114 13.45 -10.27 6.49
CA ARG A 114 12.97 -10.61 7.83
C ARG A 114 11.76 -11.53 7.84
N THR A 115 10.83 -11.34 6.91
CA THR A 115 9.63 -12.19 6.80
C THR A 115 9.89 -13.49 6.05
N GLY A 116 11.04 -13.59 5.36
CA GLY A 116 11.33 -14.73 4.49
C GLY A 116 10.42 -14.78 3.26
N ALA A 117 9.87 -13.63 2.83
CA ALA A 117 8.87 -13.54 1.77
C ALA A 117 9.36 -14.17 0.45
N ARG A 118 8.70 -15.26 0.07
CA ARG A 118 8.96 -16.00 -1.17
C ARG A 118 8.19 -15.39 -2.32
N GLU A 119 8.64 -15.65 -3.54
CA GLU A 119 7.83 -15.34 -4.72
C GLU A 119 6.59 -16.24 -4.74
N LEU A 120 5.43 -15.61 -4.93
CA LEU A 120 4.16 -16.31 -4.99
C LEU A 120 4.02 -17.01 -6.35
N PRO A 121 3.46 -18.23 -6.40
CA PRO A 121 3.18 -18.88 -7.66
C PRO A 121 2.11 -18.12 -8.45
N ALA A 122 2.10 -18.27 -9.77
CA ALA A 122 1.23 -17.51 -10.68
C ALA A 122 -0.25 -17.54 -10.28
N ARG A 123 -0.77 -18.68 -9.80
CA ARG A 123 -2.16 -18.79 -9.33
C ARG A 123 -2.47 -17.83 -8.16
N ARG A 124 -1.57 -17.71 -7.19
CA ARG A 124 -1.75 -16.80 -6.04
C ARG A 124 -1.70 -15.34 -6.48
N LEU A 125 -0.84 -15.02 -7.46
CA LEU A 125 -0.79 -13.68 -8.06
C LEU A 125 -2.10 -13.35 -8.82
N GLN A 126 -2.67 -14.31 -9.55
CA GLN A 126 -3.97 -14.16 -10.21
C GLN A 126 -5.10 -13.94 -9.20
N GLN A 127 -5.07 -14.65 -8.07
CA GLN A 127 -6.07 -14.46 -7.00
C GLN A 127 -5.98 -13.07 -6.36
N LEU A 128 -4.77 -12.59 -6.07
CA LEU A 128 -4.58 -11.23 -5.58
C LEU A 128 -4.92 -10.17 -6.63
N ALA A 129 -4.78 -10.49 -7.92
CA ALA A 129 -5.17 -9.58 -9.00
C ALA A 129 -6.69 -9.28 -9.01
N LEU A 130 -7.53 -10.13 -8.40
CA LEU A 130 -8.97 -9.86 -8.21
C LEU A 130 -9.23 -8.60 -7.37
N THR A 131 -8.29 -8.21 -6.49
CA THR A 131 -8.35 -6.97 -5.71
C THR A 131 -7.48 -5.84 -6.26
N SER A 132 -6.76 -6.07 -7.36
CA SER A 132 -5.73 -5.14 -7.88
C SER A 132 -6.23 -3.73 -8.15
N PHE A 133 -7.48 -3.54 -8.59
CA PHE A 133 -8.05 -2.20 -8.77
C PHE A 133 -8.14 -1.44 -7.44
N GLY A 134 -8.63 -2.10 -6.38
CA GLY A 134 -8.69 -1.51 -5.06
C GLY A 134 -7.29 -1.27 -4.48
N ASP A 135 -6.41 -2.27 -4.62
CA ASP A 135 -5.03 -2.15 -4.15
C ASP A 135 -4.29 -1.00 -4.84
N PHE A 136 -4.45 -0.84 -6.15
CA PHE A 136 -3.89 0.26 -6.91
C PHE A 136 -4.48 1.60 -6.49
N HIS A 137 -5.81 1.68 -6.32
CA HIS A 137 -6.48 2.91 -5.92
C HIS A 137 -5.96 3.41 -4.56
N GLU A 138 -5.81 2.51 -3.60
CA GLU A 138 -5.37 2.80 -2.22
C GLU A 138 -3.84 2.80 -2.03
N GLY A 139 -3.08 2.41 -3.06
CA GLY A 139 -1.62 2.27 -2.98
C GLY A 139 -1.17 1.13 -2.05
N TRP A 140 -1.93 0.04 -2.01
CA TRP A 140 -1.61 -1.19 -1.30
C TRP A 140 -0.75 -2.11 -2.17
N TRP A 141 -0.13 -3.11 -1.55
CA TRP A 141 0.70 -4.12 -2.20
C TRP A 141 -0.18 -5.15 -2.92
N PRO A 142 -0.13 -5.20 -4.27
CA PRO A 142 -1.00 -6.10 -5.04
C PRO A 142 -0.50 -7.54 -5.08
N ALA A 143 0.79 -7.80 -4.78
CA ALA A 143 1.39 -9.12 -4.86
C ALA A 143 1.84 -9.67 -3.50
N SER A 144 1.11 -9.32 -2.43
CA SER A 144 1.29 -9.89 -1.09
C SER A 144 -0.07 -10.14 -0.42
N LEU A 145 -0.12 -11.16 0.44
CA LEU A 145 -1.32 -11.45 1.22
C LEU A 145 -1.64 -10.28 2.16
N ALA A 146 -0.64 -9.71 2.84
CA ALA A 146 -0.79 -8.44 3.55
C ALA A 146 -0.81 -7.24 2.57
N PRO A 147 -1.83 -6.36 2.62
CA PRO A 147 -1.92 -5.17 1.75
C PRO A 147 -0.81 -4.12 1.95
N TYR A 148 -0.04 -4.22 3.02
CA TYR A 148 1.17 -3.46 3.30
C TYR A 148 1.93 -4.19 4.41
N GLY A 149 2.98 -3.59 4.98
CA GLY A 149 3.70 -4.21 6.09
C GLY A 149 2.78 -4.63 7.25
N ALA A 150 2.85 -5.90 7.65
CA ALA A 150 2.03 -6.44 8.71
C ALA A 150 2.88 -7.08 9.81
N ARG A 151 2.47 -6.87 11.07
CA ARG A 151 3.16 -7.43 12.24
C ARG A 151 3.12 -8.95 12.27
N VAL A 152 2.05 -9.54 11.74
CA VAL A 152 1.87 -11.00 11.65
C VAL A 152 2.94 -11.67 10.80
N GLU A 153 3.37 -11.03 9.70
CA GLU A 153 4.40 -11.57 8.81
C GLU A 153 5.80 -11.51 9.44
N LEU A 154 6.04 -10.57 10.35
CA LEU A 154 7.31 -10.46 11.09
C LEU A 154 7.41 -11.45 12.26
N GLY A 155 6.26 -11.83 12.83
CA GLY A 155 6.18 -12.77 13.96
C GLY A 155 6.91 -12.31 15.22
N GLY A 156 7.05 -13.24 16.17
CA GLY A 156 7.84 -13.06 17.40
C GLY A 156 7.43 -11.84 18.23
N GLU A 157 8.42 -11.03 18.62
CA GLU A 157 8.20 -9.82 19.42
C GLU A 157 7.28 -8.79 18.74
N TYR A 158 7.20 -8.77 17.41
CA TYR A 158 6.44 -7.76 16.66
C TYR A 158 4.92 -7.96 16.75
N LEU A 159 4.46 -9.13 17.16
CA LEU A 159 3.05 -9.41 17.47
C LEU A 159 2.57 -8.62 18.69
N GLN A 160 3.47 -8.20 19.57
CA GLN A 160 3.15 -7.36 20.71
C GLN A 160 3.04 -5.90 20.27
N ASP A 161 1.91 -5.26 20.53
CA ASP A 161 1.65 -3.89 20.08
C ASP A 161 2.62 -2.87 20.67
N ALA A 162 3.14 -3.12 21.87
CA ALA A 162 4.16 -2.32 22.52
C ALA A 162 5.51 -2.32 21.77
N THR A 163 5.79 -3.37 20.99
CA THR A 163 7.01 -3.47 20.20
C THR A 163 7.01 -2.42 19.11
N ARG A 164 8.08 -1.64 19.06
CA ARG A 164 8.23 -0.55 18.10
C ARG A 164 8.54 -1.08 16.70
N SER A 165 7.94 -0.46 15.67
CA SER A 165 8.26 -0.77 14.28
C SER A 165 9.76 -0.60 13.99
N PRO A 166 10.43 -1.61 13.38
CA PRO A 166 11.81 -1.50 12.93
C PRO A 166 11.94 -0.70 11.62
N PHE A 167 10.83 -0.31 10.98
CA PHE A 167 10.78 0.51 9.77
C PHE A 167 10.32 1.95 10.04
N VAL A 168 10.82 2.90 9.26
CA VAL A 168 10.42 4.31 9.30
C VAL A 168 9.24 4.55 8.36
N THR A 169 9.34 4.03 7.14
CA THR A 169 8.44 4.36 6.03
C THR A 169 7.39 3.29 5.78
N ILE A 170 7.65 2.04 6.18
CA ILE A 170 6.66 0.97 6.11
C ILE A 170 5.75 1.05 7.35
N PRO A 171 4.43 1.27 7.18
CA PRO A 171 3.49 1.23 8.28
C PRO A 171 3.42 -0.20 8.84
N LEU A 172 3.40 -0.32 10.17
CA LEU A 172 3.14 -1.58 10.89
C LEU A 172 2.07 -1.31 11.97
N PRO A 173 0.79 -1.21 11.59
CA PRO A 173 -0.30 -0.98 12.53
C PRO A 173 -0.32 -2.05 13.63
N PRO A 174 -0.70 -1.68 14.86
CA PRO A 174 -0.93 -2.63 15.93
C PRO A 174 -1.99 -3.68 15.55
N VAL A 175 -1.81 -4.92 15.99
CA VAL A 175 -2.76 -6.00 15.68
C VAL A 175 -4.11 -5.74 16.34
N THR A 176 -4.13 -5.21 17.58
CA THR A 176 -5.39 -4.86 18.25
C THR A 176 -6.16 -3.74 17.56
N PHE A 177 -5.46 -2.80 16.93
CA PHE A 177 -6.09 -1.75 16.12
C PHE A 177 -6.80 -2.37 14.91
N LEU A 178 -6.10 -3.22 14.15
CA LEU A 178 -6.69 -3.88 12.98
C LEU A 178 -7.88 -4.77 13.35
N ARG A 179 -7.80 -5.51 14.46
CA ARG A 179 -8.93 -6.33 14.96
C ARG A 179 -10.14 -5.48 15.32
N ARG A 180 -9.94 -4.31 15.92
CA ARG A 180 -11.03 -3.39 16.25
C ARG A 180 -11.71 -2.85 15.00
N GLU A 181 -10.92 -2.40 14.02
CA GLU A 181 -11.44 -1.91 12.75
C GLU A 181 -12.28 -2.99 12.04
N LEU A 182 -11.82 -4.24 12.05
CA LEU A 182 -12.56 -5.37 11.47
C LEU A 182 -13.86 -5.69 12.22
N ASP A 183 -13.87 -5.64 13.55
CA ASP A 183 -15.08 -5.84 14.34
C ASP A 183 -16.08 -4.68 14.15
N GLU A 184 -15.60 -3.44 14.14
CA GLU A 184 -16.44 -2.25 13.97
C GLU A 184 -17.09 -2.23 12.57
N ALA A 185 -16.30 -2.42 11.51
CA ALA A 185 -16.76 -2.31 10.14
C ALA A 185 -17.48 -3.57 9.64
N TYR A 186 -17.02 -4.77 10.02
CA TYR A 186 -17.46 -6.03 9.41
C TYR A 186 -17.97 -7.07 10.41
N LYS A 187 -17.89 -6.79 11.72
CA LYS A 187 -18.22 -7.74 12.81
C LYS A 187 -17.38 -9.01 12.76
N ILE A 188 -16.10 -8.87 12.39
CA ILE A 188 -15.12 -9.96 12.37
C ILE A 188 -14.27 -9.89 13.64
N ALA A 189 -14.56 -10.74 14.61
CA ALA A 189 -13.82 -10.82 15.88
C ALA A 189 -12.85 -12.02 15.94
N SER A 190 -13.08 -13.04 15.12
CA SER A 190 -12.27 -14.26 15.06
C SER A 190 -11.95 -14.68 13.61
N GLY A 191 -11.01 -15.62 13.44
CA GLY A 191 -10.71 -16.20 12.13
C GLY A 191 -11.93 -16.87 11.50
N ARG A 192 -12.74 -17.56 12.32
CA ARG A 192 -13.98 -18.19 11.87
C ARG A 192 -14.98 -17.17 11.34
N ASP A 193 -15.11 -16.03 12.01
CA ASP A 193 -15.97 -14.94 11.54
C ASP A 193 -15.47 -14.38 10.21
N GLY A 194 -14.15 -14.28 10.04
CA GLY A 194 -13.55 -13.84 8.77
C GLY A 194 -13.86 -14.80 7.61
N GLN A 195 -13.74 -16.11 7.85
CA GLN A 195 -14.09 -17.14 6.86
C GLN A 195 -15.60 -17.12 6.54
N ALA A 196 -16.44 -17.06 7.58
CA ALA A 196 -17.89 -16.98 7.41
C ALA A 196 -18.31 -15.71 6.67
N PHE A 197 -17.70 -14.57 6.99
CA PHE A 197 -17.95 -13.31 6.31
C PHE A 197 -17.59 -13.37 4.82
N ALA A 198 -16.47 -14.00 4.47
CA ALA A 198 -16.09 -14.18 3.06
C ALA A 198 -17.12 -15.02 2.28
N VAL A 199 -17.68 -16.05 2.91
CA VAL A 199 -18.76 -16.87 2.32
C VAL A 199 -20.09 -16.09 2.26
N ASP A 200 -20.43 -15.34 3.31
CA ASP A 200 -21.64 -14.50 3.34
C ASP A 200 -21.66 -13.47 2.22
N LEU A 201 -20.49 -12.95 1.82
CA LEU A 201 -20.35 -12.04 0.68
C LEU A 201 -20.66 -12.69 -0.67
N LEU A 202 -20.63 -14.01 -0.76
CA LEU A 202 -21.14 -14.77 -1.91
C LEU A 202 -22.59 -15.25 -1.71
N GLY A 203 -23.16 -15.00 -0.54
CA GLY A 203 -24.49 -15.42 -0.11
C GLY A 203 -25.31 -14.23 0.40
N PRO A 204 -25.88 -14.27 1.61
CA PRO A 204 -26.87 -13.28 2.06
C PRO A 204 -26.43 -11.81 2.02
N LYS A 205 -25.12 -11.52 2.13
CA LYS A 205 -24.57 -10.15 2.14
C LYS A 205 -24.07 -9.69 0.77
N SER A 206 -24.16 -10.55 -0.25
CA SER A 206 -23.73 -10.29 -1.62
C SER A 206 -24.49 -9.13 -2.27
N VAL A 207 -23.73 -8.28 -2.95
CA VAL A 207 -24.23 -7.26 -3.87
C VAL A 207 -24.96 -7.90 -5.04
N SER A 208 -24.51 -9.06 -5.53
CA SER A 208 -25.18 -9.81 -6.60
C SER A 208 -26.59 -10.28 -6.23
N TRP A 209 -26.76 -10.81 -5.01
CA TRP A 209 -28.08 -11.23 -4.54
C TRP A 209 -28.99 -10.03 -4.28
N GLN A 210 -28.46 -8.94 -3.74
CA GLN A 210 -29.20 -7.68 -3.58
C GLN A 210 -29.62 -7.10 -4.94
N PHE A 211 -28.74 -7.15 -5.94
CA PHE A 211 -29.04 -6.72 -7.30
C PHE A 211 -30.16 -7.55 -7.95
N LEU A 212 -30.12 -8.88 -7.78
CA LEU A 212 -31.18 -9.76 -8.27
C LEU A 212 -32.53 -9.49 -7.58
N ALA A 213 -32.52 -9.19 -6.29
CA ALA A 213 -33.73 -8.80 -5.57
C ALA A 213 -34.25 -7.44 -6.07
N LEU A 214 -33.35 -6.47 -6.25
CA LEU A 214 -33.66 -5.14 -6.79
C LEU A 214 -34.29 -5.22 -8.18
N SER A 215 -33.73 -6.05 -9.07
CA SER A 215 -34.23 -6.20 -10.43
C SER A 215 -35.65 -6.76 -10.50
N ARG A 216 -36.12 -7.42 -9.43
CA ARG A 216 -37.48 -7.97 -9.30
C ARG A 216 -38.42 -7.05 -8.51
N SER A 217 -37.91 -5.93 -7.99
CA SER A 217 -38.71 -4.95 -7.26
C SER A 217 -39.47 -4.02 -8.21
N ALA A 218 -40.43 -3.26 -7.68
CA ALA A 218 -41.18 -2.26 -8.45
C ALA A 218 -40.28 -1.16 -9.05
N GLU A 219 -39.11 -0.90 -8.44
CA GLU A 219 -38.13 0.08 -8.93
C GLU A 219 -37.10 -0.53 -9.89
N GLY A 220 -37.14 -1.84 -10.11
CA GLY A 220 -36.11 -2.61 -10.82
C GLY A 220 -35.82 -2.07 -12.21
N GLU A 221 -36.85 -1.82 -13.02
CA GLU A 221 -36.69 -1.33 -14.40
C GLU A 221 -36.03 0.07 -14.44
N ALA A 222 -36.46 0.99 -13.58
CA ALA A 222 -35.87 2.32 -13.48
C ALA A 222 -34.40 2.24 -13.04
N ARG A 223 -34.09 1.37 -12.08
CA ARG A 223 -32.72 1.14 -11.60
C ARG A 223 -31.81 0.51 -12.65
N LEU A 224 -32.30 -0.46 -13.42
CA LEU A 224 -31.56 -1.07 -14.52
C LEU A 224 -31.31 -0.07 -15.66
N THR A 225 -32.31 0.76 -16.00
CA THR A 225 -32.17 1.82 -16.99
C THR A 225 -31.15 2.87 -16.55
N ARG A 226 -31.18 3.25 -15.27
CA ARG A 226 -30.19 4.15 -14.66
C ARG A 226 -28.79 3.55 -14.72
N LEU A 227 -28.63 2.28 -14.35
CA LEU A 227 -27.37 1.56 -14.44
C LEU A 227 -26.84 1.57 -15.89
N SER A 228 -27.65 1.20 -16.88
CA SER A 228 -27.25 1.25 -18.30
C SER A 228 -26.82 2.65 -18.73
N SER A 229 -27.55 3.69 -18.27
CA SER A 229 -27.22 5.09 -18.56
C SER A 229 -25.87 5.52 -17.95
N LEU A 230 -25.56 5.05 -16.73
CA LEU A 230 -24.27 5.31 -16.08
C LEU A 230 -23.12 4.59 -16.78
N LEU A 231 -23.38 3.39 -17.31
CA LEU A 231 -22.37 2.63 -18.04
C LEU A 231 -22.10 3.19 -19.43
N GLY A 232 -23.11 3.77 -20.07
CA GLY A 232 -23.01 4.58 -21.30
C GLY A 232 -22.64 3.81 -22.57
N THR A 233 -22.51 2.48 -22.50
CA THR A 233 -22.08 1.62 -23.60
C THR A 233 -23.23 0.93 -24.32
N ASP A 234 -24.24 0.48 -23.58
CA ASP A 234 -25.38 -0.28 -24.08
C ASP A 234 -26.63 0.03 -23.23
N PRO A 235 -27.77 0.42 -23.84
CA PRO A 235 -29.04 0.60 -23.14
C PRO A 235 -29.51 -0.63 -22.35
N TRP A 236 -29.09 -1.82 -22.76
CA TRP A 236 -29.43 -3.10 -22.12
C TRP A 236 -28.34 -3.62 -21.18
N ALA A 237 -27.27 -2.85 -20.93
CA ALA A 237 -26.15 -3.30 -20.10
C ALA A 237 -26.60 -3.82 -18.73
N GLY A 238 -27.54 -3.13 -18.07
CA GLY A 238 -28.06 -3.56 -16.77
C GLY A 238 -28.83 -4.88 -16.83
N SER A 239 -29.72 -5.07 -17.83
CA SER A 239 -30.49 -6.31 -17.99
C SER A 239 -29.61 -7.48 -18.41
N ASN A 240 -28.60 -7.24 -19.24
CA ASN A 240 -27.67 -8.28 -19.72
C ASN A 240 -26.90 -8.95 -18.57
N LEU A 241 -26.78 -8.31 -17.40
CA LEU A 241 -26.16 -8.90 -16.20
C LEU A 241 -27.05 -9.99 -15.57
N LEU A 242 -28.36 -9.94 -15.81
CA LEU A 242 -29.36 -10.90 -15.34
C LEU A 242 -29.56 -12.07 -16.30
N ASP A 243 -29.04 -11.96 -17.53
CA ASP A 243 -29.23 -12.96 -18.56
C ASP A 243 -28.52 -14.25 -18.21
N ARG A 244 -29.29 -15.34 -18.27
CA ARG A 244 -28.77 -16.70 -18.20
C ARG A 244 -28.46 -17.18 -19.62
N ARG A 245 -27.22 -17.62 -19.86
CA ARG A 245 -26.85 -18.32 -21.09
C ARG A 245 -26.99 -19.82 -20.88
N ALA A 246 -27.16 -20.58 -21.97
CA ALA A 246 -27.42 -22.03 -21.90
C ALA A 246 -26.34 -22.80 -21.12
N ASP A 247 -25.11 -22.29 -21.13
CA ASP A 247 -23.92 -22.88 -20.54
C ASP A 247 -23.42 -22.16 -19.28
N ARG A 248 -23.98 -20.99 -18.92
CA ARG A 248 -23.46 -20.17 -17.81
C ARG A 248 -24.55 -19.47 -17.00
N PRO A 249 -24.41 -19.43 -15.65
CA PRO A 249 -25.32 -18.68 -14.80
C PRO A 249 -25.20 -17.17 -15.08
N PRO A 250 -26.20 -16.36 -14.65
CA PRO A 250 -26.12 -14.91 -14.79
C PRO A 250 -24.90 -14.34 -14.07
N LYS A 251 -24.24 -13.36 -14.71
CA LYS A 251 -23.03 -12.73 -14.19
C LYS A 251 -23.29 -11.86 -12.97
N LEU A 252 -24.51 -11.34 -12.81
CA LEU A 252 -24.89 -10.44 -11.72
C LEU A 252 -23.79 -9.41 -11.48
N LEU A 253 -23.31 -9.25 -10.24
CA LEU A 253 -22.24 -8.32 -9.86
C LEU A 253 -21.12 -9.02 -9.08
N TRP A 254 -20.84 -10.28 -9.43
CA TRP A 254 -19.99 -11.18 -8.63
C TRP A 254 -18.57 -10.67 -8.44
N SER A 255 -18.03 -9.86 -9.36
CA SER A 255 -16.69 -9.28 -9.23
C SER A 255 -16.53 -8.41 -7.98
N MET A 256 -17.55 -7.64 -7.58
CA MET A 256 -17.51 -6.83 -6.36
C MET A 256 -17.55 -7.69 -5.10
N ASP A 257 -18.36 -8.74 -5.12
CA ASP A 257 -18.47 -9.70 -4.01
C ASP A 257 -17.14 -10.42 -3.79
N VAL A 258 -16.52 -10.93 -4.87
CA VAL A 258 -15.21 -11.59 -4.82
C VAL A 258 -14.13 -10.62 -4.37
N LYS A 259 -14.06 -9.40 -4.94
CA LYS A 259 -13.12 -8.36 -4.52
C LYS A 259 -13.23 -8.11 -3.02
N ASN A 260 -14.45 -7.88 -2.52
CA ASN A 260 -14.67 -7.55 -1.11
C ASN A 260 -14.35 -8.73 -0.20
N ALA A 261 -14.64 -9.96 -0.62
CA ALA A 261 -14.33 -11.17 0.14
C ALA A 261 -12.82 -11.37 0.27
N VAL A 262 -12.07 -11.29 -0.84
CA VAL A 262 -10.60 -11.39 -0.82
C VAL A 262 -10.01 -10.26 0.04
N THR A 263 -10.53 -9.04 -0.07
CA THR A 263 -10.08 -7.90 0.75
C THR A 263 -10.30 -8.15 2.25
N ALA A 264 -11.47 -8.67 2.63
CA ALA A 264 -11.79 -8.98 4.02
C ALA A 264 -10.90 -10.11 4.57
N VAL A 265 -10.65 -11.17 3.79
CA VAL A 265 -9.74 -12.26 4.18
C VAL A 265 -8.31 -11.74 4.40
N ARG A 266 -7.80 -10.90 3.49
CA ARG A 266 -6.48 -10.26 3.64
C ARG A 266 -6.40 -9.37 4.88
N GLY A 267 -7.48 -8.64 5.18
CA GLY A 267 -7.61 -7.87 6.41
C GLY A 267 -7.54 -8.76 7.66
N ALA A 268 -8.31 -9.85 7.70
CA ALA A 268 -8.33 -10.80 8.81
C ALA A 268 -6.96 -11.50 9.01
N TYR A 269 -6.26 -11.82 7.93
CA TYR A 269 -4.87 -12.28 7.97
C TYR A 269 -3.94 -11.23 8.59
N ALA A 270 -3.95 -10.00 8.09
CA ALA A 270 -3.10 -8.91 8.62
C ALA A 270 -3.37 -8.60 10.10
N ALA A 271 -4.62 -8.79 10.56
CA ALA A 271 -5.05 -8.68 11.94
C ALA A 271 -4.74 -9.92 12.81
N GLY A 272 -4.06 -10.92 12.26
CA GLY A 272 -3.65 -12.14 12.96
C GLY A 272 -4.83 -12.95 13.47
N LEU A 273 -5.95 -12.91 12.75
CA LEU A 273 -7.14 -13.73 13.01
C LEU A 273 -7.12 -15.01 12.17
N LEU A 274 -6.45 -14.99 11.02
CA LEU A 274 -6.22 -16.14 10.15
C LEU A 274 -4.74 -16.47 10.06
N SER A 275 -4.44 -17.77 9.96
CA SER A 275 -3.14 -18.21 9.48
C SER A 275 -3.00 -17.94 7.99
N GLU A 276 -1.78 -18.02 7.46
CA GLU A 276 -1.54 -17.90 6.00
C GLU A 276 -2.31 -18.99 5.24
N ASP A 277 -2.28 -20.23 5.73
CA ASP A 277 -2.98 -21.37 5.11
C ASP A 277 -4.50 -21.17 5.10
N ASP A 278 -5.08 -20.73 6.21
CA ASP A 278 -6.53 -20.46 6.31
C ASP A 278 -6.96 -19.32 5.39
N ALA A 279 -6.14 -18.27 5.29
CA ALA A 279 -6.40 -17.14 4.41
C ALA A 279 -6.38 -17.58 2.95
N TRP A 280 -5.38 -18.36 2.54
CA TRP A 280 -5.31 -18.88 1.19
C TRP A 280 -6.42 -19.85 0.86
N ALA A 281 -6.79 -20.75 1.76
CA ALA A 281 -7.93 -21.65 1.57
C ALA A 281 -9.25 -20.87 1.39
N SER A 282 -9.42 -19.77 2.13
CA SER A 282 -10.59 -18.90 1.99
C SER A 282 -10.58 -18.14 0.66
N ILE A 283 -9.40 -17.66 0.23
CA ILE A 283 -9.23 -17.01 -1.08
C ILE A 283 -9.48 -17.99 -2.22
N ASP A 284 -9.02 -19.24 -2.11
CA ASP A 284 -9.29 -20.30 -3.09
C ASP A 284 -10.80 -20.43 -3.33
N LEU A 285 -11.57 -20.61 -2.25
CA LEU A 285 -13.01 -20.75 -2.29
C LEU A 285 -13.72 -19.59 -3.02
N VAL A 286 -13.36 -18.34 -2.71
CA VAL A 286 -14.03 -17.18 -3.31
C VAL A 286 -13.54 -16.86 -4.72
N SER A 287 -12.27 -17.13 -5.00
CA SER A 287 -11.67 -16.86 -6.31
C SER A 287 -12.18 -17.78 -7.40
N ASP A 288 -12.56 -19.02 -7.05
CA ASP A 288 -13.12 -19.99 -7.99
C ASP A 288 -14.41 -19.46 -8.65
N VAL A 289 -15.18 -18.63 -7.96
CA VAL A 289 -16.35 -17.92 -8.55
C VAL A 289 -15.91 -17.04 -9.71
N ALA A 290 -14.88 -16.20 -9.51
CA ALA A 290 -14.42 -15.31 -10.56
C ALA A 290 -13.82 -16.07 -11.75
N PHE A 291 -12.97 -17.08 -11.48
CA PHE A 291 -12.34 -17.86 -12.54
C PHE A 291 -13.30 -18.78 -13.29
N THR A 292 -14.47 -19.08 -12.72
CA THR A 292 -15.53 -19.84 -13.41
C THR A 292 -16.42 -18.94 -14.25
N LEU A 293 -16.70 -17.71 -13.81
CA LEU A 293 -17.72 -16.85 -14.42
C LEU A 293 -17.19 -15.90 -15.49
N PHE A 294 -15.95 -15.43 -15.36
CA PHE A 294 -15.38 -14.41 -16.23
C PHE A 294 -14.34 -15.00 -17.19
N ASP A 295 -14.49 -14.69 -18.47
CA ASP A 295 -13.60 -15.21 -19.53
C ASP A 295 -12.24 -14.52 -19.58
N SER A 296 -12.17 -13.30 -19.05
CA SER A 296 -10.99 -12.46 -19.12
C SER A 296 -10.97 -11.43 -17.99
N TRP A 297 -9.80 -10.80 -17.81
CA TRP A 297 -9.67 -9.66 -16.90
C TRP A 297 -10.55 -8.48 -17.32
N ASP A 298 -10.69 -8.24 -18.62
CA ASP A 298 -11.57 -7.16 -19.10
C ASP A 298 -13.03 -7.42 -18.74
N ASP A 299 -13.49 -8.66 -18.91
CA ASP A 299 -14.84 -9.08 -18.51
C ASP A 299 -15.06 -8.94 -16.99
N TYR A 300 -14.07 -9.33 -16.18
CA TYR A 300 -14.11 -9.12 -14.72
C TYR A 300 -14.19 -7.63 -14.36
N PHE A 301 -13.36 -6.78 -14.97
CA PHE A 301 -13.35 -5.35 -14.67
C PHE A 301 -14.57 -4.60 -15.21
N ASP A 302 -15.15 -5.03 -16.34
CA ASP A 302 -16.42 -4.49 -16.84
C ASP A 302 -17.58 -4.84 -15.89
N ASN A 303 -17.59 -6.06 -15.34
CA ASN A 303 -18.54 -6.41 -14.29
C ASN A 303 -18.31 -5.61 -13.00
N LEU A 304 -17.04 -5.36 -12.63
CA LEU A 304 -16.72 -4.57 -11.44
C LEU A 304 -17.14 -3.11 -11.61
N ARG A 305 -16.96 -2.55 -12.82
CA ARG A 305 -17.46 -1.23 -13.20
C ARG A 305 -18.98 -1.14 -13.04
N ALA A 306 -19.72 -2.16 -13.50
CA ALA A 306 -21.18 -2.25 -13.31
C ALA A 306 -21.56 -2.28 -11.82
N ALA A 307 -20.80 -2.99 -10.99
CA ALA A 307 -21.07 -3.03 -9.56
C ALA A 307 -20.83 -1.67 -8.89
N TYR A 308 -19.78 -0.95 -9.26
CA TYR A 308 -19.54 0.42 -8.79
C TYR A 308 -20.66 1.37 -9.23
N ALA A 309 -21.12 1.26 -10.47
CA ALA A 309 -22.23 2.05 -10.98
C ALA A 309 -23.53 1.81 -10.20
N LEU A 310 -23.85 0.56 -9.86
CA LEU A 310 -25.05 0.24 -9.07
C LEU A 310 -24.92 0.69 -7.60
N VAL A 311 -23.81 0.34 -6.94
CA VAL A 311 -23.64 0.56 -5.49
C VAL A 311 -23.55 2.04 -5.15
N TYR A 312 -22.87 2.83 -5.98
CA TYR A 312 -22.67 4.24 -5.71
C TYR A 312 -23.68 5.15 -6.43
N ASP A 313 -24.33 4.70 -7.53
CA ASP A 313 -25.32 5.46 -8.31
C ASP A 313 -24.84 6.87 -8.76
N GLU A 314 -23.54 7.01 -8.97
CA GLU A 314 -22.89 8.28 -9.29
C GLU A 314 -22.03 8.15 -10.56
N LEU A 315 -22.30 8.99 -11.57
CA LEU A 315 -21.51 9.03 -12.81
C LEU A 315 -20.03 9.33 -12.51
N LYS A 316 -19.76 10.21 -11.55
CA LYS A 316 -18.40 10.53 -11.13
C LYS A 316 -17.63 9.28 -10.69
N LYS A 317 -18.25 8.38 -9.93
CA LYS A 317 -17.60 7.15 -9.44
C LYS A 317 -17.25 6.20 -10.57
N VAL A 318 -18.09 6.11 -11.60
CA VAL A 318 -17.81 5.33 -12.80
C VAL A 318 -16.66 5.95 -13.60
N GLN A 319 -16.63 7.27 -13.74
CA GLN A 319 -15.54 7.98 -14.43
C GLN A 319 -14.20 7.86 -13.70
N ASP A 320 -14.23 7.97 -12.36
CA ASP A 320 -13.06 7.74 -11.51
C ASP A 320 -12.56 6.29 -11.64
N PHE A 321 -13.47 5.31 -11.73
CA PHE A 321 -13.13 3.91 -12.01
C PHE A 321 -12.45 3.74 -13.37
N ASP A 322 -13.02 4.32 -14.42
CA ASP A 322 -12.48 4.23 -15.79
C ASP A 322 -11.08 4.88 -15.88
N ALA A 323 -10.87 6.00 -15.19
CA ALA A 323 -9.56 6.63 -15.07
C ALA A 323 -8.57 5.72 -14.31
N GLY A 324 -8.98 5.19 -13.16
CA GLY A 324 -8.15 4.30 -12.35
C GLY A 324 -7.76 3.01 -13.08
N ARG A 325 -8.68 2.38 -13.83
CA ARG A 325 -8.39 1.18 -14.63
C ARG A 325 -7.38 1.47 -15.74
N ARG A 326 -7.50 2.61 -16.43
CA ARG A 326 -6.51 3.03 -17.45
C ARG A 326 -5.13 3.24 -16.84
N GLU A 327 -5.05 3.89 -15.68
CA GLU A 327 -3.78 4.09 -14.97
C GLU A 327 -3.16 2.76 -14.52
N LEU A 328 -3.97 1.85 -13.95
CA LEU A 328 -3.53 0.52 -13.53
C LEU A 328 -2.91 -0.24 -14.71
N PHE A 329 -3.59 -0.32 -15.84
CA PHE A 329 -3.10 -1.03 -17.03
C PHE A 329 -1.89 -0.37 -17.69
N ALA A 330 -1.71 0.94 -17.53
CA ALA A 330 -0.50 1.64 -17.98
C ALA A 330 0.70 1.46 -17.02
N SER A 331 0.46 1.00 -15.79
CA SER A 331 1.48 0.86 -14.75
C SER A 331 2.16 -0.52 -14.68
N ASN A 332 1.61 -1.50 -15.40
CA ASN A 332 2.15 -2.87 -15.54
C ASN A 332 3.04 -2.99 -16.79
#